data_AF-A0A150GDJ5-F1
#
_entry.id   AF-A0A150GDJ5-F1
#
_cell.length_a   1.000
_cell.length_b   1.000
_cell.length_c   1.000
_cell.angle_alpha   90.00
_cell.angle_beta   90.00
_cell.angle_gamma   90.00
#
_symmetry.space_group_name_H-M   'P 1'
#
loop_
_entity.id
_entity.type
_entity.pdbx_description
1 polymer ?
#
loop_
_entity_poly.entity_id
_entity_poly.type
_entity_poly.pdbx_seq_one_letter_code
_entity_poly.pdbx_strand_id
1 'polypeptide(L)'
;MGQTLGSGADAEYVTFEKKGTSTEAEFLTQLRELTNQLAGFRHETQAQLEANAARADSQQAELKKQLLDYAAQQAQLQKQLVDNAARSDAQQAQLQEQLVENAARSDAQQAELKKQLLDYAAQQAQLQKQLVDNAARSDAQQAQLEKAQSQLKIAVTQMKKTAAELEEVQERLRERELPDHLHNLRAKGWELFYIAFRDSVVKVLDNPVYKAAVKGCGSFMELENLLSLRTDGSLTVAVTAAIEKSSFGHDNGAVPDFWKQWKVVEALNAGRNAVVHCSVGISAEKLRTALADPHAFPAAGPAKAMIQCLATYCLSKSAQLDAAAADLDRENLAISARQRERRQQLR
;
A
#
# COMPACT_ATOMS: atom_id res chain seq x y z
N MET A 1 -93.61 31.78 -96.17
CA MET A 1 -94.30 33.02 -95.71
C MET A 1 -93.70 34.13 -96.58
N GLY A 2 -94.36 34.64 -97.63
CA GLY A 2 -95.59 35.47 -97.65
C GLY A 2 -95.17 36.93 -97.41
N GLN A 3 -95.44 37.97 -98.21
CA GLN A 3 -96.56 38.38 -99.11
C GLN A 3 -96.01 39.35 -100.22
N THR A 4 -96.46 39.48 -101.49
CA THR A 4 -97.71 40.05 -102.11
C THR A 4 -98.04 41.51 -101.72
N LEU A 5 -98.32 42.51 -102.58
CA LEU A 5 -98.63 42.66 -104.05
C LEU A 5 -98.10 44.05 -104.58
N GLY A 6 -97.85 44.29 -105.88
CA GLY A 6 -98.78 44.82 -106.93
C GLY A 6 -98.17 46.10 -107.57
N SER A 7 -98.62 46.76 -108.66
CA SER A 7 -99.48 46.51 -109.85
C SER A 7 -99.76 47.88 -110.52
N GLY A 8 -99.79 48.00 -111.86
CA GLY A 8 -100.07 49.24 -112.61
C GLY A 8 -98.80 49.80 -113.30
N ALA A 9 -98.64 49.86 -114.62
CA ALA A 9 -99.54 50.12 -115.75
C ALA A 9 -100.03 51.58 -115.83
N ASP A 10 -99.39 52.36 -116.71
CA ASP A 10 -100.09 53.13 -117.74
C ASP A 10 -99.16 53.44 -118.92
N ALA A 11 -99.73 53.60 -120.11
CA ALA A 11 -99.01 53.83 -121.35
C ALA A 11 -99.51 55.09 -122.04
N GLU A 12 -98.62 56.06 -122.29
CA GLU A 12 -98.88 57.16 -123.21
C GLU A 12 -98.06 57.00 -124.49
N TYR A 13 -98.77 56.70 -125.59
CA TYR A 13 -98.28 56.92 -126.93
C TYR A 13 -98.35 58.42 -127.24
N VAL A 14 -97.21 59.05 -127.52
CA VAL A 14 -97.18 60.33 -128.25
C VAL A 14 -96.55 60.10 -129.62
N THR A 15 -97.29 60.50 -130.65
CA THR A 15 -97.04 60.16 -132.06
C THR A 15 -95.88 60.92 -132.70
N PHE A 16 -95.17 60.24 -133.59
CA PHE A 16 -94.22 60.84 -134.54
C PHE A 16 -94.92 61.79 -135.53
N GLU A 17 -94.27 62.90 -135.89
CA GLU A 17 -94.34 63.40 -137.27
C GLU A 17 -93.06 64.09 -137.79
N LYS A 18 -92.46 63.46 -138.82
CA LYS A 18 -91.58 63.97 -139.89
C LYS A 18 -90.84 65.32 -139.73
N LYS A 19 -89.50 65.27 -139.74
CA LYS A 19 -88.63 65.59 -140.92
C LYS A 19 -87.12 65.55 -140.56
N GLY A 20 -86.27 65.12 -141.50
CA GLY A 20 -84.87 65.57 -141.58
C GLY A 20 -83.78 64.68 -140.98
N THR A 21 -83.26 63.77 -141.82
CA THR A 21 -81.86 63.27 -141.92
C THR A 21 -80.77 63.74 -140.91
N SER A 22 -79.93 62.77 -140.49
CA SER A 22 -78.48 62.91 -140.13
C SER A 22 -78.01 62.51 -138.71
N THR A 23 -78.81 61.83 -137.88
CA THR A 23 -78.42 61.48 -136.49
C THR A 23 -78.35 59.98 -136.15
N GLU A 24 -78.88 59.10 -137.00
CA GLU A 24 -79.09 57.68 -136.66
C GLU A 24 -77.79 56.86 -136.57
N ALA A 25 -76.80 57.15 -137.43
CA ALA A 25 -75.51 56.45 -137.42
C ALA A 25 -74.64 56.79 -136.19
N GLU A 26 -74.68 58.04 -135.73
CA GLU A 26 -74.01 58.45 -134.49
C GLU A 26 -74.68 57.83 -133.27
N PHE A 27 -76.02 57.80 -133.26
CA PHE A 27 -76.80 57.18 -132.18
C PHE A 27 -76.53 55.67 -132.05
N LEU A 28 -76.47 54.94 -133.17
CA LEU A 28 -76.09 53.51 -133.17
C LEU A 28 -74.63 53.29 -132.74
N THR A 29 -73.73 54.21 -133.05
CA THR A 29 -72.33 54.16 -132.59
C THR A 29 -72.26 54.40 -131.09
N GLN A 30 -72.94 55.42 -130.56
CA GLN A 30 -73.05 55.68 -129.11
C GLN A 30 -73.71 54.52 -128.36
N LEU A 31 -74.75 53.89 -128.93
CA LEU A 31 -75.37 52.68 -128.37
C LEU A 31 -74.38 51.51 -128.27
N ARG A 32 -73.52 51.35 -129.27
CA ARG A 32 -72.47 50.31 -129.29
C ARG A 32 -71.37 50.62 -128.28
N GLU A 33 -70.97 51.88 -128.17
CA GLU A 33 -70.03 52.39 -127.17
C GLU A 33 -70.55 52.15 -125.75
N LEU A 34 -71.80 52.56 -125.47
CA LEU A 34 -72.49 52.33 -124.19
C LEU A 34 -72.68 50.84 -123.89
N THR A 35 -72.98 50.01 -124.89
CA THR A 35 -73.10 48.55 -124.71
C THR A 35 -71.74 47.94 -124.37
N ASN A 36 -70.66 48.37 -125.02
CA ASN A 36 -69.30 47.93 -124.71
C ASN A 36 -68.85 48.42 -123.31
N GLN A 37 -69.20 49.64 -122.93
CA GLN A 37 -68.98 50.18 -121.59
C GLN A 37 -69.77 49.40 -120.53
N LEU A 38 -71.05 49.10 -120.75
CA LEU A 38 -71.87 48.26 -119.86
C LEU A 38 -71.34 46.83 -119.75
N ALA A 39 -70.85 46.25 -120.84
CA ALA A 39 -70.17 44.96 -120.82
C ALA A 39 -68.86 45.02 -120.03
N GLY A 40 -68.05 46.08 -120.23
CA GLY A 40 -66.84 46.36 -119.45
C GLY A 40 -67.13 46.50 -117.97
N PHE A 41 -68.04 47.39 -117.58
CA PHE A 41 -68.51 47.56 -116.20
C PHE A 41 -69.06 46.26 -115.61
N ARG A 42 -69.81 45.46 -116.37
CA ARG A 42 -70.30 44.15 -115.89
C ARG A 42 -69.16 43.17 -115.64
N HIS A 43 -68.20 43.07 -116.56
CA HIS A 43 -67.03 42.21 -116.39
C HIS A 43 -66.13 42.68 -115.23
N GLU A 44 -65.93 43.98 -115.08
CA GLU A 44 -65.16 44.57 -113.99
C GLU A 44 -65.85 44.38 -112.64
N THR A 45 -67.17 44.60 -112.55
CA THR A 45 -67.97 44.35 -111.34
C THR A 45 -67.97 42.86 -110.98
N GLN A 46 -68.10 41.96 -111.96
CA GLN A 46 -68.02 40.52 -111.76
C GLN A 46 -66.63 40.11 -111.24
N ALA A 47 -65.55 40.60 -111.86
CA ALA A 47 -64.19 40.35 -111.42
C ALA A 47 -63.91 40.91 -110.01
N GLN A 48 -64.49 42.06 -109.65
CA GLN A 48 -64.41 42.60 -108.29
C GLN A 48 -65.20 41.75 -107.28
N LEU A 49 -66.38 41.24 -107.64
CA LEU A 49 -67.14 40.31 -106.79
C LEU A 49 -66.40 38.99 -106.58
N GLU A 50 -65.83 38.41 -107.64
CA GLU A 50 -65.01 37.20 -107.57
C GLU A 50 -63.73 37.41 -106.75
N ALA A 51 -63.05 38.55 -106.93
CA ALA A 51 -61.88 38.92 -106.12
C ALA A 51 -62.24 39.15 -104.64
N ASN A 52 -63.41 39.72 -104.34
CA ASN A 52 -63.89 39.91 -102.97
C ASN A 52 -64.34 38.59 -102.33
N ALA A 53 -64.98 37.69 -103.08
CA ALA A 53 -65.29 36.34 -102.62
C ALA A 53 -64.02 35.54 -102.30
N ALA A 54 -63.04 35.54 -103.21
CA ALA A 54 -61.75 34.88 -102.99
C ALA A 54 -60.97 35.46 -101.79
N ARG A 55 -61.06 36.79 -101.55
CA ARG A 55 -60.53 37.43 -100.34
C ARG A 55 -61.26 36.98 -99.07
N ALA A 56 -62.60 36.89 -99.11
CA ALA A 56 -63.40 36.42 -97.98
C ALA A 56 -63.12 34.95 -97.65
N ASP A 57 -63.04 34.07 -98.65
CA ASP A 57 -62.67 32.67 -98.49
C ASP A 57 -61.26 32.52 -97.89
N SER A 58 -60.31 33.33 -98.37
CA SER A 58 -58.93 33.37 -97.83
C SER A 58 -58.89 33.85 -96.37
N GLN A 59 -59.62 34.91 -96.04
CA GLN A 59 -59.77 35.39 -94.65
C GLN A 59 -60.45 34.35 -93.75
N GLN A 60 -61.48 33.67 -94.24
CA GLN A 60 -62.18 32.61 -93.51
C GLN A 60 -61.28 31.39 -93.29
N ALA A 61 -60.45 31.02 -94.27
CA ALA A 61 -59.48 29.95 -94.14
C ALA A 61 -58.39 30.27 -93.10
N GLU A 62 -57.84 31.50 -93.13
CA GLU A 62 -56.82 31.94 -92.17
C GLU A 62 -57.40 32.09 -90.75
N LEU A 63 -58.61 32.65 -90.58
CA LEU A 63 -59.30 32.67 -89.28
C LEU A 63 -59.57 31.27 -88.72
N LYS A 64 -59.98 30.33 -89.59
CA LYS A 64 -60.20 28.92 -89.20
C LYS A 64 -58.90 28.25 -88.77
N LYS A 65 -57.80 28.52 -89.45
CA LYS A 65 -56.46 28.06 -89.09
C LYS A 65 -56.02 28.64 -87.74
N GLN A 66 -56.13 29.96 -87.54
CA GLN A 66 -55.81 30.60 -86.27
C GLN A 66 -56.64 30.06 -85.10
N LEU A 67 -57.93 29.78 -85.30
CA LEU A 67 -58.78 29.13 -84.29
C LEU A 67 -58.28 27.72 -83.92
N LEU A 68 -57.78 26.94 -84.88
CA LEU A 68 -57.19 25.62 -84.62
C LEU A 68 -55.85 25.74 -83.90
N ASP A 69 -55.00 26.69 -84.28
CA ASP A 69 -53.71 26.96 -83.63
C ASP A 69 -53.90 27.42 -82.18
N TYR A 70 -54.87 28.31 -81.92
CA TYR A 70 -55.25 28.73 -80.55
C TYR A 70 -55.83 27.57 -79.73
N ALA A 71 -56.67 26.71 -80.31
CA ALA A 71 -57.19 25.54 -79.62
C ALA A 71 -56.07 24.54 -79.26
N ALA A 72 -55.10 24.34 -80.16
CA ALA A 72 -53.92 23.52 -79.88
C ALA A 72 -53.04 24.12 -78.78
N GLN A 73 -52.82 25.44 -78.79
CA GLN A 73 -52.09 26.15 -77.74
C GLN A 73 -52.81 26.06 -76.39
N GLN A 74 -54.14 26.20 -76.36
CA GLN A 74 -54.96 26.05 -75.15
C GLN A 74 -54.85 24.64 -74.58
N ALA A 75 -54.94 23.60 -75.42
CA ALA A 75 -54.77 22.21 -74.99
C ALA A 75 -53.35 21.93 -74.45
N GLN A 76 -52.31 22.52 -75.07
CA GLN A 76 -50.94 22.41 -74.58
C GLN A 76 -50.76 23.10 -73.21
N LEU A 77 -51.31 24.31 -73.02
CA LEU A 77 -51.27 25.03 -71.75
C LEU A 77 -52.05 24.31 -70.64
N GLN A 78 -53.23 23.76 -70.96
CA GLN A 78 -53.99 22.92 -70.03
C GLN A 78 -53.19 21.68 -69.61
N LYS A 79 -52.54 20.99 -70.55
CA LYS A 79 -51.66 19.86 -70.22
C LYS A 79 -50.50 20.29 -69.32
N GLN A 80 -49.81 21.39 -69.64
CA GLN A 80 -48.72 21.91 -68.82
C GLN A 80 -49.17 22.29 -67.39
N LEU A 81 -50.38 22.83 -67.23
CA LEU A 81 -50.96 23.11 -65.92
C LEU A 81 -51.22 21.84 -65.11
N VAL A 82 -51.77 20.79 -65.73
CA VAL A 82 -51.99 19.48 -65.08
C VAL A 82 -50.65 18.81 -64.72
N ASP A 83 -49.68 18.80 -65.63
CA ASP A 83 -48.35 18.25 -65.40
C ASP A 83 -47.60 19.00 -64.27
N ASN A 84 -47.75 20.33 -64.19
CA ASN A 84 -47.14 21.14 -63.14
C ASN A 84 -47.86 21.00 -61.78
N ALA A 85 -49.19 20.86 -61.76
CA ALA A 85 -49.93 20.56 -60.54
C ALA A 85 -49.49 19.21 -59.95
N ALA A 86 -49.48 18.15 -60.77
CA ALA A 86 -49.01 16.83 -60.34
C ALA A 86 -47.56 16.83 -59.84
N ARG A 87 -46.66 17.64 -60.44
CA ARG A 87 -45.30 17.84 -59.95
C ARG A 87 -45.24 18.57 -58.61
N SER A 88 -46.06 19.61 -58.42
CA SER A 88 -46.18 20.33 -57.15
C SER A 88 -46.67 19.41 -56.03
N ASP A 89 -47.71 18.63 -56.29
CA ASP A 89 -48.28 17.70 -55.32
C ASP A 89 -47.27 16.61 -54.92
N ALA A 90 -46.54 16.06 -55.89
CA ALA A 90 -45.45 15.11 -55.63
C ALA A 90 -44.30 15.71 -54.81
N GLN A 91 -43.90 16.96 -55.09
CA GLN A 91 -42.88 17.66 -54.31
C GLN A 91 -43.34 17.96 -52.88
N GLN A 92 -44.60 18.34 -52.68
CA GLN A 92 -45.18 18.56 -51.35
C GLN A 92 -45.23 17.26 -50.55
N ALA A 93 -45.66 16.15 -51.16
CA ALA A 93 -45.66 14.83 -50.51
C ALA A 93 -44.25 14.39 -50.09
N GLN A 94 -43.25 14.54 -50.98
CA GLN A 94 -41.85 14.19 -50.68
C GLN A 94 -41.27 15.05 -49.55
N LEU A 95 -41.58 16.35 -49.50
CA LEU A 95 -41.15 17.24 -48.41
C LEU A 95 -41.82 16.88 -47.08
N GLN A 96 -43.10 16.51 -47.09
CA GLN A 96 -43.80 16.03 -45.90
C GLN A 96 -43.19 14.73 -45.36
N GLU A 97 -42.90 13.76 -46.23
CA GLU A 97 -42.23 12.51 -45.86
C GLU A 97 -40.86 12.77 -45.23
N GLN A 98 -40.02 13.61 -45.86
CA GLN A 98 -38.70 13.99 -45.32
C GLN A 98 -38.78 14.73 -43.98
N LEU A 99 -39.80 15.57 -43.77
CA LEU A 99 -40.01 16.25 -42.49
C LEU A 99 -40.39 15.26 -41.38
N VAL A 100 -41.27 14.29 -41.67
CA VAL A 100 -41.65 13.23 -40.73
C VAL A 100 -40.46 12.31 -40.40
N GLU A 101 -39.68 11.89 -41.40
CA GLU A 101 -38.46 11.10 -41.16
C GLU A 101 -37.44 11.85 -40.30
N ASN A 102 -37.19 13.12 -40.60
CA ASN A 102 -36.21 13.92 -39.86
C ASN A 102 -36.67 14.22 -38.43
N ALA A 103 -37.97 14.44 -38.20
CA ALA A 103 -38.53 14.56 -36.86
C ALA A 103 -38.31 13.26 -36.06
N ALA A 104 -38.69 12.10 -36.63
CA ALA A 104 -38.50 10.80 -35.98
C ALA A 104 -37.02 10.48 -35.68
N ARG A 105 -36.10 10.84 -36.59
CA ARG A 105 -34.64 10.70 -36.37
C ARG A 105 -34.14 11.63 -35.26
N SER A 106 -34.59 12.88 -35.23
CA SER A 106 -34.27 13.84 -34.17
C SER A 106 -34.74 13.33 -32.80
N ASP A 107 -35.99 12.87 -32.69
CA ASP A 107 -36.56 12.39 -31.43
C ASP A 107 -35.81 11.15 -30.92
N ALA A 108 -35.45 10.22 -31.81
CA ALA A 108 -34.62 9.07 -31.48
C ALA A 108 -33.21 9.46 -30.99
N GLN A 109 -32.56 10.45 -31.63
CA GLN A 109 -31.26 10.96 -31.20
C GLN A 109 -31.34 11.67 -29.84
N GLN A 110 -32.38 12.46 -29.60
CA GLN A 110 -32.61 13.12 -28.31
C GLN A 110 -32.87 12.09 -27.19
N ALA A 111 -33.62 11.03 -27.46
CA ALA A 111 -33.87 9.96 -26.50
C ALA A 111 -32.59 9.21 -26.11
N GLU A 112 -31.73 8.87 -27.09
CA GLU A 112 -30.46 8.19 -26.84
C GLU A 112 -29.45 9.10 -26.12
N LEU A 113 -29.33 10.38 -26.50
CA LEU A 113 -28.51 11.36 -25.77
C LEU A 113 -28.97 11.52 -24.31
N LYS A 114 -30.28 11.58 -24.07
CA LYS A 114 -30.85 11.68 -22.72
C LYS A 114 -30.55 10.44 -21.88
N LYS A 115 -30.60 9.25 -22.49
CA LYS A 115 -30.22 7.99 -21.84
C LYS A 115 -28.73 7.97 -21.47
N GLN A 116 -27.85 8.32 -22.41
CA GLN A 116 -26.40 8.39 -22.16
C GLN A 116 -26.05 9.37 -21.05
N LEU A 117 -26.71 10.54 -20.98
CA LEU A 117 -26.53 11.49 -19.88
C LEU A 117 -26.92 10.91 -18.51
N LEU A 118 -27.98 10.10 -18.43
CA LEU A 118 -28.37 9.41 -17.20
C LEU A 118 -27.35 8.33 -16.81
N ASP A 119 -26.87 7.55 -17.78
CA ASP A 119 -25.84 6.52 -17.57
C ASP A 119 -24.52 7.14 -17.08
N TYR A 120 -24.08 8.26 -17.67
CA TYR A 120 -22.91 9.01 -17.20
C TYR A 120 -23.09 9.59 -15.80
N ALA A 121 -24.27 10.14 -15.47
CA ALA A 121 -24.56 10.63 -14.13
C ALA A 121 -24.53 9.51 -13.08
N ALA A 122 -25.04 8.31 -13.42
CA ALA A 122 -24.97 7.14 -12.56
C ALA A 122 -23.52 6.66 -12.34
N GLN A 123 -22.71 6.61 -13.41
CA GLN A 123 -21.28 6.29 -13.31
C GLN A 123 -20.51 7.32 -12.46
N GLN A 124 -20.78 8.61 -12.62
CA GLN A 124 -20.17 9.67 -11.81
C GLN A 124 -20.49 9.51 -10.32
N ALA A 125 -21.75 9.25 -9.98
CA ALA A 125 -22.16 8.99 -8.60
C ALA A 125 -21.49 7.73 -8.01
N GLN A 126 -21.35 6.67 -8.80
CA GLN A 126 -20.63 5.45 -8.38
C GLN A 126 -19.14 5.73 -8.13
N LEU A 127 -18.47 6.46 -9.02
CA LEU A 127 -17.05 6.82 -8.86
C LEU A 127 -16.83 7.74 -7.65
N GLN A 128 -17.71 8.72 -7.42
CA GLN A 128 -17.66 9.58 -6.23
C GLN A 128 -17.80 8.75 -4.95
N LYS A 129 -18.74 7.79 -4.91
CA LYS A 129 -18.88 6.88 -3.77
C LYS A 129 -17.61 6.04 -3.54
N GLN A 130 -17.05 5.46 -4.60
CA GLN A 130 -15.81 4.67 -4.52
C GLN A 130 -14.62 5.50 -4.02
N LEU A 131 -14.52 6.78 -4.39
CA LEU A 131 -13.49 7.69 -3.88
C LEU A 131 -13.63 7.95 -2.38
N VAL A 132 -14.85 8.18 -1.89
CA VAL A 132 -15.14 8.36 -0.45
C VAL A 132 -14.84 7.08 0.34
N ASP A 133 -15.29 5.92 -0.16
CA ASP A 133 -15.03 4.61 0.45
C ASP A 133 -13.52 4.30 0.51
N ASN A 134 -12.75 4.67 -0.53
CA ASN A 134 -11.30 4.48 -0.56
C ASN A 134 -10.54 5.46 0.33
N ALA A 135 -10.99 6.72 0.45
CA ALA A 135 -10.41 7.68 1.40
C ALA A 135 -10.57 7.18 2.85
N ALA A 136 -11.78 6.76 3.23
CA ALA A 136 -12.04 6.20 4.56
C ALA A 136 -11.22 4.94 4.87
N ARG A 137 -10.97 4.09 3.85
CA ARG A 137 -10.06 2.92 3.98
C ARG A 137 -8.60 3.35 4.18
N SER A 138 -8.14 4.37 3.46
CA SER A 138 -6.78 4.92 3.60
C SER A 138 -6.55 5.48 5.00
N ASP A 139 -7.49 6.26 5.52
CA ASP A 139 -7.42 6.83 6.88
C ASP A 139 -7.40 5.73 7.95
N ALA A 140 -8.22 4.68 7.79
CA ALA A 140 -8.23 3.53 8.68
C ALA A 140 -6.91 2.74 8.66
N GLN A 141 -6.27 2.60 7.50
CA GLN A 141 -4.95 1.97 7.37
C GLN A 141 -3.85 2.81 8.02
N GLN A 142 -3.87 4.14 7.84
CA GLN A 142 -2.92 5.06 8.49
C GLN A 142 -3.02 4.98 10.02
N ALA A 143 -4.22 5.01 10.58
CA ALA A 143 -4.45 4.88 12.02
C ALA A 143 -3.98 3.51 12.58
N GLN A 144 -4.10 2.43 11.80
CA GLN A 144 -3.54 1.12 12.17
C GLN A 144 -2.01 1.12 12.16
N LEU A 145 -1.38 1.78 11.19
CA LEU A 145 0.08 1.89 11.09
C LEU A 145 0.67 2.63 12.31
N GLU A 146 0.08 3.78 12.68
CA GLU A 146 0.52 4.59 13.82
C GLU A 146 0.39 3.84 15.16
N LYS A 147 -0.68 3.04 15.31
CA LYS A 147 -0.88 2.16 16.46
C LYS A 147 0.21 1.07 16.52
N ALA A 148 0.51 0.42 15.39
CA ALA A 148 1.54 -0.61 15.31
C ALA A 148 2.95 -0.05 15.60
N GLN A 149 3.29 1.12 15.06
CA GLN A 149 4.55 1.81 15.35
C GLN A 149 4.69 2.17 16.83
N SER A 150 3.61 2.64 17.46
CA SER A 150 3.59 2.95 18.89
C SER A 150 3.80 1.70 19.75
N GLN A 151 3.17 0.58 19.41
CA GLN A 151 3.36 -0.70 20.09
C GLN A 151 4.80 -1.22 19.95
N LEU A 152 5.39 -1.14 18.74
CA LEU A 152 6.77 -1.52 18.49
C LEU A 152 7.76 -0.71 19.34
N LYS A 153 7.54 0.61 19.45
CA LYS A 153 8.39 1.50 20.28
C LYS A 153 8.36 1.13 21.77
N ILE A 154 7.19 0.73 22.29
CA ILE A 154 7.04 0.25 23.67
C ILE A 154 7.80 -1.07 23.85
N ALA A 155 7.62 -2.03 22.93
CA ALA A 155 8.30 -3.33 22.99
C ALA A 155 9.82 -3.19 22.94
N VAL A 156 10.37 -2.33 22.08
CA VAL A 156 11.82 -2.05 22.01
C VAL A 156 12.36 -1.45 23.31
N THR A 157 11.60 -0.55 23.95
CA THR A 157 11.97 0.01 25.26
C THR A 157 11.99 -1.06 26.34
N GLN A 158 10.98 -1.96 26.36
CA GLN A 158 10.93 -3.09 27.30
C GLN A 158 12.10 -4.06 27.08
N MET A 159 12.39 -4.43 25.83
CA MET A 159 13.54 -5.30 25.48
C MET A 159 14.87 -4.72 25.97
N LYS A 160 15.10 -3.41 25.79
CA LYS A 160 16.30 -2.73 26.30
C LYS A 160 16.40 -2.79 27.82
N LYS A 161 15.28 -2.58 28.53
CA LYS A 161 15.22 -2.71 29.98
C LYS A 161 15.57 -4.14 30.43
N THR A 162 14.94 -5.16 29.85
CA THR A 162 15.21 -6.56 30.20
C THR A 162 16.63 -7.01 29.86
N ALA A 163 17.24 -6.44 28.81
CA ALA A 163 18.65 -6.70 28.48
C ALA A 163 19.60 -6.15 29.55
N ALA A 164 19.38 -4.92 30.02
CA ALA A 164 20.15 -4.33 31.11
C ALA A 164 19.95 -5.08 32.45
N GLU A 165 18.71 -5.49 32.76
CA GLU A 165 18.43 -6.33 33.93
C GLU A 165 19.13 -7.70 33.85
N LEU A 166 19.21 -8.31 32.66
CA LEU A 166 19.94 -9.55 32.45
C LEU A 166 21.44 -9.38 32.62
N GLU A 167 22.02 -8.28 32.12
CA GLU A 167 23.43 -7.94 32.30
C GLU A 167 23.77 -7.74 33.79
N GLU A 168 22.93 -7.03 34.55
CA GLU A 168 23.05 -6.88 36.01
C GLU A 168 22.91 -8.23 36.75
N VAL A 169 22.02 -9.12 36.31
CA VAL A 169 21.92 -10.48 36.87
C VAL A 169 23.19 -11.30 36.58
N GLN A 170 23.72 -11.23 35.36
CA GLN A 170 24.94 -11.94 34.98
C GLN A 170 26.16 -11.45 35.78
N GLU A 171 26.34 -10.14 35.93
CA GLU A 171 27.45 -9.59 36.71
C GLU A 171 27.35 -9.98 38.19
N ARG A 172 26.16 -9.84 38.79
CA ARG A 172 25.92 -10.30 40.18
C ARG A 172 26.12 -11.80 40.37
N LEU A 173 26.05 -12.62 39.32
CA LEU A 173 26.36 -14.05 39.36
C LEU A 173 27.87 -14.29 39.29
N ARG A 174 28.59 -13.60 38.40
CA ARG A 174 30.07 -13.61 38.34
C ARG A 174 30.69 -13.19 39.68
N GLU A 175 30.19 -12.12 40.27
CA GLU A 175 30.59 -11.63 41.60
C GLU A 175 30.35 -12.65 42.74
N ARG A 176 29.48 -13.65 42.55
CA ARG A 176 29.10 -14.63 43.59
C ARG A 176 29.82 -15.96 43.45
N GLU A 177 30.14 -16.38 42.23
CA GLU A 177 30.65 -17.72 41.96
C GLU A 177 31.97 -18.02 42.70
N LEU A 178 32.91 -17.07 42.70
CA LEU A 178 34.21 -17.28 43.35
C LEU A 178 34.16 -17.20 44.89
N PRO A 179 33.44 -16.25 45.52
CA PRO A 179 33.16 -16.32 46.96
C PRO A 179 32.47 -17.62 47.40
N ASP A 180 31.53 -18.16 46.62
CA ASP A 180 30.88 -19.44 46.93
C ASP A 180 31.91 -20.61 46.88
N HIS A 181 32.80 -20.64 45.89
CA HIS A 181 33.90 -21.62 45.86
C HIS A 181 34.87 -21.45 47.04
N LEU A 182 35.15 -20.23 47.49
CA LEU A 182 35.97 -19.98 48.68
C LEU A 182 35.28 -20.47 49.95
N HIS A 183 33.96 -20.27 50.05
CA HIS A 183 33.17 -20.78 51.16
C HIS A 183 33.23 -22.30 51.27
N ASN A 184 33.11 -23.03 50.15
CA ASN A 184 33.23 -24.48 50.12
C ASN A 184 34.60 -24.98 50.61
N LEU A 185 35.69 -24.35 50.16
CA LEU A 185 37.03 -24.68 50.63
C LEU A 185 37.21 -24.39 52.13
N ARG A 186 36.66 -23.26 52.60
CA ARG A 186 36.71 -22.93 54.03
C ARG A 186 35.95 -23.97 54.85
N ALA A 187 34.71 -24.27 54.49
CA ALA A 187 33.83 -25.17 55.22
C ALA A 187 34.39 -26.60 55.34
N LYS A 188 35.05 -27.11 54.29
CA LYS A 188 35.52 -28.50 54.24
C LYS A 188 37.01 -28.67 54.54
N GLY A 189 37.85 -27.69 54.22
CA GLY A 189 39.32 -27.83 54.22
C GLY A 189 40.08 -26.98 55.24
N TRP A 190 39.50 -25.91 55.80
CA TRP A 190 40.23 -24.90 56.58
C TRP A 190 40.93 -25.44 57.83
N GLU A 191 40.26 -26.32 58.58
CA GLU A 191 40.80 -26.87 59.82
C GLU A 191 42.00 -27.81 59.54
N LEU A 192 41.85 -28.74 58.58
CA LEU A 192 42.94 -29.64 58.19
C LEU A 192 44.10 -28.89 57.52
N PHE A 193 43.81 -27.82 56.76
CA PHE A 193 44.81 -26.90 56.22
C PHE A 193 45.63 -26.23 57.34
N TYR A 194 44.97 -25.70 58.38
CA TYR A 194 45.65 -25.10 59.52
C TYR A 194 46.47 -26.13 60.32
N ILE A 195 45.92 -27.32 60.59
CA ILE A 195 46.63 -28.39 61.32
C ILE A 195 47.88 -28.82 60.54
N ALA A 196 47.76 -29.07 59.24
CA ALA A 196 48.88 -29.46 58.39
C ALA A 196 49.97 -28.37 58.33
N PHE A 197 49.57 -27.11 58.23
CA PHE A 197 50.47 -25.95 58.34
C PHE A 197 51.22 -25.94 59.68
N ARG A 198 50.48 -25.94 60.79
CA ARG A 198 51.01 -25.81 62.16
C ARG A 198 51.99 -26.93 62.47
N ASP A 199 51.61 -28.17 62.18
CA ASP A 199 52.41 -29.35 62.50
C ASP A 199 53.69 -29.39 61.65
N SER A 200 53.64 -28.91 60.40
CA SER A 200 54.82 -28.76 59.53
C SER A 200 55.78 -27.68 60.05
N VAL A 201 55.26 -26.52 60.49
CA VAL A 201 56.06 -25.45 61.13
C VAL A 201 56.69 -25.92 62.44
N VAL A 202 55.91 -26.54 63.34
CA VAL A 202 56.39 -27.03 64.64
C VAL A 202 57.48 -28.10 64.50
N LYS A 203 57.44 -28.91 63.44
CA LYS A 203 58.50 -29.89 63.13
C LYS A 203 59.84 -29.21 62.86
N VAL A 204 59.84 -28.06 62.18
CA VAL A 204 61.02 -27.40 61.59
C VAL A 204 61.57 -26.25 62.45
N LEU A 205 60.79 -25.68 63.38
CA LEU A 205 61.32 -24.75 64.38
C LEU A 205 62.49 -25.38 65.17
N ASP A 206 63.48 -24.60 65.56
CA ASP A 206 64.61 -25.09 66.37
C ASP A 206 64.36 -24.91 67.88
N ASN A 207 63.69 -23.82 68.26
CA ASN A 207 63.48 -23.46 69.68
C ASN A 207 62.27 -24.21 70.29
N PRO A 208 62.44 -24.98 71.39
CA PRO A 208 61.36 -25.75 72.01
C PRO A 208 60.25 -24.88 72.63
N VAL A 209 60.57 -23.66 73.09
CA VAL A 209 59.57 -22.70 73.58
C VAL A 209 58.67 -22.23 72.43
N TYR A 210 59.25 -22.03 71.25
CA TYR A 210 58.50 -21.60 70.06
C TYR A 210 57.64 -22.75 69.52
N LYS A 211 58.13 -24.00 69.57
CA LYS A 211 57.31 -25.20 69.30
C LYS A 211 56.10 -25.28 70.20
N ALA A 212 56.28 -25.14 71.52
CA ALA A 212 55.19 -25.20 72.48
C ALA A 212 54.16 -24.10 72.24
N ALA A 213 54.62 -22.87 71.98
CA ALA A 213 53.74 -21.73 71.71
C ALA A 213 52.92 -21.91 70.43
N VAL A 214 53.55 -22.25 69.29
CA VAL A 214 52.85 -22.45 68.01
C VAL A 214 51.95 -23.69 68.04
N LYS A 215 52.35 -24.77 68.73
CA LYS A 215 51.51 -25.97 68.92
C LYS A 215 50.27 -25.68 69.77
N GLY A 216 50.36 -24.71 70.68
CA GLY A 216 49.24 -24.27 71.53
C GLY A 216 48.14 -23.51 70.78
N CYS A 217 48.39 -23.06 69.55
CA CYS A 217 47.38 -22.40 68.73
C CYS A 217 46.47 -23.42 68.03
N GLY A 218 45.16 -23.20 68.11
CA GLY A 218 44.10 -23.91 67.41
C GLY A 218 43.66 -23.26 66.09
N SER A 219 44.08 -22.02 65.82
CA SER A 219 43.67 -21.27 64.63
C SER A 219 44.72 -20.28 64.11
N PHE A 220 44.56 -19.81 62.87
CA PHE A 220 45.37 -18.70 62.32
C PHE A 220 45.18 -17.39 63.10
N MET A 221 43.98 -17.19 63.68
CA MET A 221 43.67 -16.04 64.55
C MET A 221 44.51 -16.08 65.84
N GLU A 222 44.53 -17.22 66.53
CA GLU A 222 45.35 -17.40 67.74
C GLU A 222 46.85 -17.28 67.44
N LEU A 223 47.29 -17.82 66.30
CA LEU A 223 48.68 -17.68 65.88
C LEU A 223 49.05 -16.22 65.59
N GLU A 224 48.23 -15.47 64.84
CA GLU A 224 48.52 -14.06 64.59
C GLU A 224 48.52 -13.27 65.91
N ASN A 225 47.55 -13.50 66.80
CA ASN A 225 47.51 -12.85 68.12
C ASN A 225 48.79 -13.16 68.93
N LEU A 226 49.25 -14.41 68.96
CA LEU A 226 50.50 -14.81 69.62
C LEU A 226 51.73 -14.10 69.02
N LEU A 227 51.78 -13.96 67.68
CA LEU A 227 52.86 -13.27 66.98
C LEU A 227 52.84 -11.75 67.19
N SER A 228 51.66 -11.14 67.22
CA SER A 228 51.47 -9.69 67.46
C SER A 228 51.74 -9.28 68.91
N LEU A 229 51.52 -10.15 69.89
CA LEU A 229 51.79 -9.88 71.30
C LEU A 229 53.29 -9.92 71.67
N ARG A 230 54.15 -10.47 70.81
CA ARG A 230 55.61 -10.51 71.02
C ARG A 230 56.30 -9.31 70.38
N THR A 231 56.62 -8.32 71.21
CA THR A 231 57.28 -7.06 70.82
C THR A 231 58.69 -7.23 70.26
N ASP A 232 59.36 -8.36 70.52
CA ASP A 232 60.70 -8.67 70.01
C ASP A 232 60.71 -9.20 68.57
N GLY A 233 59.55 -9.56 68.01
CA GLY A 233 59.39 -10.09 66.64
C GLY A 233 60.09 -11.43 66.36
N SER A 234 60.83 -11.98 67.33
CA SER A 234 61.74 -13.12 67.13
C SER A 234 61.00 -14.41 66.80
N LEU A 235 59.81 -14.61 67.38
CA LEU A 235 58.91 -15.71 67.05
C LEU A 235 58.35 -15.57 65.63
N THR A 236 58.04 -14.35 65.18
CA THR A 236 57.57 -14.08 63.81
C THR A 236 58.65 -14.45 62.79
N VAL A 237 59.88 -13.99 62.99
CA VAL A 237 61.03 -14.36 62.13
C VAL A 237 61.24 -15.87 62.11
N ALA A 238 61.17 -16.53 63.28
CA ALA A 238 61.31 -17.98 63.37
C ALA A 238 60.19 -18.75 62.65
N VAL A 239 58.94 -18.29 62.72
CA VAL A 239 57.81 -18.88 62.00
C VAL A 239 57.95 -18.65 60.49
N THR A 240 58.31 -17.45 60.04
CA THR A 240 58.57 -17.18 58.61
C THR A 240 59.64 -18.11 58.05
N ALA A 241 60.80 -18.20 58.71
CA ALA A 241 61.89 -19.07 58.29
C ALA A 241 61.55 -20.57 58.38
N ALA A 242 60.69 -20.97 59.33
CA ALA A 242 60.22 -22.34 59.43
C ALA A 242 59.27 -22.71 58.28
N ILE A 243 58.44 -21.77 57.79
CA ILE A 243 57.53 -22.00 56.66
C ILE A 243 58.32 -22.27 55.37
N GLU A 244 59.32 -21.43 55.06
CA GLU A 244 60.20 -21.60 53.90
C GLU A 244 60.96 -22.94 53.92
N LYS A 245 61.38 -23.39 55.11
CA LYS A 245 62.05 -24.68 55.32
C LYS A 245 61.10 -25.88 55.40
N SER A 246 59.78 -25.66 55.47
CA SER A 246 58.80 -26.73 55.68
C SER A 246 58.30 -27.33 54.37
N SER A 247 58.01 -28.62 54.37
CA SER A 247 57.38 -29.27 53.21
C SER A 247 56.02 -28.65 52.88
N PHE A 248 55.27 -28.21 53.89
CA PHE A 248 54.00 -27.51 53.67
C PHE A 248 54.16 -26.23 52.85
N GLY A 249 55.19 -25.42 53.14
CA GLY A 249 55.47 -24.18 52.41
C GLY A 249 55.81 -24.45 50.95
N HIS A 250 56.69 -25.42 50.71
CA HIS A 250 57.07 -25.85 49.36
C HIS A 250 55.89 -26.43 48.57
N ASP A 251 55.20 -27.43 49.13
CA ASP A 251 54.19 -28.25 48.42
C ASP A 251 52.89 -27.48 48.14
N ASN A 252 52.60 -26.42 48.90
CA ASN A 252 51.38 -25.62 48.77
C ASN A 252 51.65 -24.17 48.34
N GLY A 253 52.90 -23.82 47.98
CA GLY A 253 53.28 -22.47 47.54
C GLY A 253 53.06 -21.38 48.62
N ALA A 254 53.27 -21.73 49.89
CA ALA A 254 53.03 -20.80 51.00
C ALA A 254 54.21 -19.82 51.13
N VAL A 255 53.98 -18.57 50.72
CA VAL A 255 54.96 -17.48 50.82
C VAL A 255 55.10 -16.95 52.27
N PRO A 256 56.21 -16.27 52.60
CA PRO A 256 56.32 -15.47 53.81
C PRO A 256 55.07 -14.62 54.06
N ASP A 257 54.66 -14.54 55.33
CA ASP A 257 53.49 -13.78 55.80
C ASP A 257 52.11 -14.15 55.23
N PHE A 258 51.97 -15.23 54.42
CA PHE A 258 50.67 -15.58 53.81
C PHE A 258 49.53 -15.68 54.84
N TRP A 259 49.82 -16.19 56.05
CA TRP A 259 48.82 -16.37 57.10
C TRP A 259 48.21 -15.04 57.57
N LYS A 260 48.94 -13.91 57.50
CA LYS A 260 48.42 -12.58 57.91
C LYS A 260 47.18 -12.16 57.10
N GLN A 261 46.96 -12.79 55.94
CA GLN A 261 45.81 -12.56 55.08
C GLN A 261 44.52 -13.22 55.59
N TRP A 262 44.55 -14.02 56.68
CA TRP A 262 43.38 -14.77 57.16
C TRP A 262 42.17 -13.88 57.47
N LYS A 263 42.39 -12.69 58.02
CA LYS A 263 41.32 -11.69 58.26
C LYS A 263 40.58 -11.29 56.99
N VAL A 264 41.31 -11.17 55.88
CA VAL A 264 40.72 -10.83 54.57
C VAL A 264 39.98 -12.03 53.99
N VAL A 265 40.54 -13.25 54.12
CA VAL A 265 39.84 -14.49 53.74
C VAL A 265 38.53 -14.66 54.51
N GLU A 266 38.52 -14.35 55.81
CA GLU A 266 37.29 -14.38 56.61
C GLU A 266 36.27 -13.32 56.19
N ALA A 267 36.72 -12.09 55.94
CA ALA A 267 35.85 -11.01 55.48
C ALA A 267 35.20 -11.34 54.12
N LEU A 268 35.95 -11.92 53.18
CA LEU A 268 35.43 -12.40 51.89
C LEU A 268 34.41 -13.54 52.05
N ASN A 269 34.54 -14.36 53.10
CA ASN A 269 33.64 -15.46 53.41
C ASN A 269 32.39 -15.03 54.23
N ALA A 270 32.38 -13.85 54.85
CA ALA A 270 31.32 -13.46 55.78
C ALA A 270 29.94 -13.16 55.12
N GLY A 271 29.83 -13.27 53.80
CA GLY A 271 28.74 -12.64 53.04
C GLY A 271 27.61 -13.52 52.49
N ARG A 272 27.83 -14.77 52.06
CA ARG A 272 26.91 -15.46 51.12
C ARG A 272 26.82 -17.00 51.28
N ASN A 273 25.75 -17.55 50.72
CA ASN A 273 25.36 -18.97 50.54
C ASN A 273 26.00 -20.01 51.49
N ALA A 274 25.23 -20.38 52.52
CA ALA A 274 25.58 -21.44 53.48
C ALA A 274 25.71 -22.87 52.89
N VAL A 275 25.50 -23.05 51.58
CA VAL A 275 25.50 -24.38 50.95
C VAL A 275 26.06 -24.30 49.53
N VAL A 276 27.31 -24.75 49.36
CA VAL A 276 27.97 -24.88 48.06
C VAL A 276 28.25 -26.36 47.82
N HIS A 277 27.32 -27.02 47.12
CA HIS A 277 27.25 -28.48 46.98
C HIS A 277 28.32 -29.11 46.06
N CYS A 278 29.27 -28.36 45.51
CA CYS A 278 30.27 -28.91 44.61
C CYS A 278 31.46 -29.54 45.36
N SER A 279 32.21 -30.40 44.64
CA SER A 279 33.44 -31.00 45.13
C SER A 279 34.48 -29.94 45.54
N VAL A 280 35.25 -30.26 46.58
CA VAL A 280 36.41 -29.50 47.02
C VAL A 280 37.41 -29.34 45.87
N GLY A 281 37.65 -30.39 45.09
CA GLY A 281 38.53 -30.35 43.92
C GLY A 281 38.07 -29.35 42.86
N ILE A 282 36.76 -29.31 42.57
CA ILE A 282 36.16 -28.35 41.61
C ILE A 282 36.33 -26.90 42.11
N SER A 283 36.09 -26.66 43.40
CA SER A 283 36.24 -25.32 43.98
C SER A 283 37.68 -24.85 44.05
N ALA A 284 38.59 -25.77 44.38
CA ALA A 284 40.02 -25.51 44.42
C ALA A 284 40.56 -25.18 43.03
N GLU A 285 40.18 -25.95 42.00
CA GLU A 285 40.63 -25.68 40.64
C GLU A 285 40.09 -24.34 40.13
N LYS A 286 38.80 -24.07 40.29
CA LYS A 286 38.21 -22.78 39.86
C LYS A 286 38.85 -21.57 40.52
N LEU A 287 39.11 -21.62 41.83
CA LEU A 287 39.82 -20.54 42.52
C LEU A 287 41.28 -20.42 42.05
N ARG A 288 41.97 -21.54 41.84
CA ARG A 288 43.35 -21.55 41.33
C ARG A 288 43.44 -20.94 39.93
N THR A 289 42.50 -21.27 39.04
CA THR A 289 42.39 -20.66 37.70
C THR A 289 42.06 -19.17 37.81
N ALA A 290 41.07 -18.79 38.62
CA ALA A 290 40.67 -17.39 38.76
C ALA A 290 41.77 -16.52 39.37
N LEU A 291 42.54 -17.02 40.35
CA LEU A 291 43.66 -16.28 40.93
C LEU A 291 44.85 -16.12 39.97
N ALA A 292 44.93 -16.86 38.87
CA ALA A 292 45.91 -16.62 37.82
C ALA A 292 45.65 -15.29 37.09
N ASP A 293 44.37 -14.88 36.97
CA ASP A 293 43.96 -13.60 36.38
C ASP A 293 43.64 -12.55 37.49
N PRO A 294 44.42 -11.47 37.62
CA PRO A 294 44.14 -10.39 38.58
C PRO A 294 42.74 -9.76 38.43
N HIS A 295 42.10 -9.86 37.26
CA HIS A 295 40.79 -9.28 36.99
C HIS A 295 39.62 -10.22 37.30
N ALA A 296 39.86 -11.54 37.39
CA ALA A 296 38.80 -12.51 37.65
C ALA A 296 38.33 -12.53 39.12
N PHE A 297 39.21 -12.23 40.08
CA PHE A 297 38.83 -12.10 41.50
C PHE A 297 39.49 -10.89 42.19
N PRO A 298 39.13 -9.63 41.83
CA PRO A 298 39.82 -8.44 42.35
C PRO A 298 39.77 -8.32 43.87
N ALA A 299 38.64 -8.69 44.48
CA ALA A 299 38.46 -8.68 45.93
C ALA A 299 39.40 -9.64 46.69
N ALA A 300 39.89 -10.70 46.03
CA ALA A 300 40.88 -11.61 46.59
C ALA A 300 42.31 -11.08 46.53
N GLY A 301 42.59 -9.94 45.88
CA GLY A 301 43.95 -9.38 45.75
C GLY A 301 44.76 -9.36 47.07
N PRO A 302 44.23 -8.77 48.17
CA PRO A 302 44.93 -8.73 49.46
C PRO A 302 44.99 -10.10 50.19
N ALA A 303 44.28 -11.11 49.69
CA ALA A 303 44.23 -12.48 50.21
C ALA A 303 44.78 -13.55 49.26
N LYS A 304 45.38 -13.13 48.13
CA LYS A 304 45.69 -14.02 47.00
C LYS A 304 46.60 -15.16 47.40
N ALA A 305 47.62 -14.91 48.20
CA ALA A 305 48.58 -15.94 48.58
C ALA A 305 47.96 -17.00 49.51
N MET A 306 47.10 -16.58 50.45
CA MET A 306 46.44 -17.52 51.34
C MET A 306 45.36 -18.34 50.63
N ILE A 307 44.57 -17.71 49.74
CA ILE A 307 43.55 -18.45 48.96
C ILE A 307 44.23 -19.41 47.97
N GLN A 308 45.34 -18.99 47.33
CA GLN A 308 46.13 -19.87 46.47
C GLN A 308 46.70 -21.08 47.25
N CYS A 309 47.22 -20.85 48.45
CA CYS A 309 47.76 -21.91 49.31
C CYS A 309 46.67 -22.87 49.78
N LEU A 310 45.52 -22.33 50.23
CA LEU A 310 44.34 -23.11 50.61
C LEU A 310 43.81 -23.95 49.42
N ALA A 311 43.68 -23.34 48.24
CA ALA A 311 43.24 -24.04 47.03
C ALA A 311 44.22 -25.16 46.64
N THR A 312 45.53 -24.91 46.67
CA THR A 312 46.55 -25.93 46.35
C THR A 312 46.49 -27.11 47.32
N TYR A 313 46.40 -26.82 48.63
CA TYR A 313 46.22 -27.85 49.66
C TYR A 313 44.93 -28.65 49.44
N CYS A 314 43.80 -27.95 49.32
CA CYS A 314 42.49 -28.57 49.15
C CYS A 314 42.38 -29.39 47.86
N LEU A 315 43.04 -28.99 46.77
CA LEU A 315 43.12 -29.78 45.55
C LEU A 315 43.87 -31.10 45.81
N SER A 316 45.03 -31.04 46.47
CA SER A 316 45.85 -32.22 46.80
C SER A 316 45.16 -33.21 47.76
N LYS A 317 44.18 -32.74 48.55
CA LYS A 317 43.38 -33.53 49.49
C LYS A 317 41.93 -33.70 49.09
N SER A 318 41.55 -33.28 47.89
CA SER A 318 40.15 -33.17 47.43
C SER A 318 39.34 -34.44 47.68
N ALA A 319 39.84 -35.61 47.25
CA ALA A 319 39.18 -36.90 47.48
C ALA A 319 38.97 -37.24 48.98
N GLN A 320 39.91 -36.89 49.85
CA GLN A 320 39.80 -37.10 51.30
C GLN A 320 38.77 -36.13 51.92
N LEU A 321 38.80 -34.86 51.49
CA LEU A 321 37.92 -33.81 52.01
C LEU A 321 36.47 -34.00 51.54
N ASP A 322 36.26 -34.42 50.28
CA ASP A 322 34.94 -34.75 49.76
C ASP A 322 34.36 -36.02 50.40
N ALA A 323 35.19 -37.04 50.67
CA ALA A 323 34.76 -38.22 51.42
C ALA A 323 34.33 -37.88 52.85
N ALA A 324 35.14 -37.12 53.58
CA ALA A 324 34.83 -36.68 54.95
C ALA A 324 33.57 -35.82 55.01
N ALA A 325 33.36 -34.91 54.05
CA ALA A 325 32.12 -34.14 53.93
C ALA A 325 30.91 -35.06 53.66
N ALA A 326 31.05 -36.06 52.78
CA ALA A 326 29.98 -37.01 52.49
C ALA A 326 29.66 -37.99 53.64
N ASP A 327 30.62 -38.28 54.53
CA ASP A 327 30.38 -38.99 55.80
C ASP A 327 29.59 -38.10 56.78
N LEU A 328 30.02 -36.85 56.97
CA LEU A 328 29.36 -35.87 57.85
C LEU A 328 27.92 -35.57 57.40
N ASP A 329 27.68 -35.40 56.10
CA ASP A 329 26.33 -35.21 55.54
C ASP A 329 25.43 -36.44 55.80
N ARG A 330 25.97 -37.66 55.67
CA ARG A 330 25.24 -38.90 56.01
C ARG A 330 24.89 -38.98 57.49
N GLU A 331 25.80 -38.59 58.38
CA GLU A 331 25.52 -38.54 59.82
C GLU A 331 24.46 -37.48 60.16
N ASN A 332 24.57 -36.27 59.62
CA ASN A 332 23.59 -35.20 59.80
C ASN A 332 22.19 -35.58 59.29
N LEU A 333 22.11 -36.27 58.15
CA LEU A 333 20.85 -36.83 57.64
C LEU A 333 20.29 -37.91 58.57
N ALA A 334 21.12 -38.81 59.11
CA ALA A 334 20.69 -39.85 60.05
C ALA A 334 20.19 -39.26 61.38
N ILE A 335 20.87 -38.23 61.91
CA ILE A 335 20.42 -37.47 63.09
C ILE A 335 19.08 -36.79 62.79
N SER A 336 18.95 -36.13 61.64
CA SER A 336 17.72 -35.46 61.21
C SER A 336 16.55 -36.42 61.03
N ALA A 337 16.79 -37.63 60.49
CA ALA A 337 15.79 -38.68 60.37
C ALA A 337 15.30 -39.16 61.75
N ARG A 338 16.21 -39.51 62.66
CA ARG A 338 15.89 -39.90 64.05
C ARG A 338 15.11 -38.81 64.78
N GLN A 339 15.42 -37.53 64.55
CA GLN A 339 14.65 -36.41 65.12
C GLN A 339 13.24 -36.30 64.54
N ARG A 340 13.04 -36.57 63.24
CA ARG A 340 11.70 -36.61 62.62
C ARG A 340 10.87 -37.78 63.15
N GLU A 341 11.45 -38.97 63.26
CA GLU A 341 10.81 -40.17 63.83
C GLU A 341 10.34 -39.91 65.27
N ARG A 342 11.21 -39.38 66.13
CA ARG A 342 10.84 -39.00 67.51
C ARG A 342 9.70 -37.99 67.57
N ARG A 343 9.63 -37.03 66.64
CA ARG A 343 8.53 -36.06 66.55
C ARG A 343 7.22 -36.67 66.04
N GLN A 344 7.28 -37.78 65.31
CA GLN A 344 6.10 -38.54 64.88
C GLN A 344 5.57 -39.46 65.98
N GLN A 345 6.45 -40.04 66.81
CA GLN A 345 6.08 -40.87 67.97
C GLN A 345 5.47 -40.08 69.14
N LEU A 346 5.55 -38.74 69.12
CA LEU A 346 5.01 -37.83 70.13
C LEU A 346 3.71 -37.13 69.68
N ARG A 347 3.02 -37.69 68.69
CA ARG A 347 1.76 -37.20 68.12
C ARG A 347 0.70 -38.30 68.11
#